data_AF-A0A3D1A035-F1
#
_entry.id   AF-A0A3D1A035-F1
#
_cell.length_a   1.000
_cell.length_b   1.000
_cell.length_c   1.000
_cell.angle_alpha   90.00
_cell.angle_beta   90.00
_cell.angle_gamma   90.00
#
_symmetry.space_group_name_H-M   'P 1'
#
loop_
_entity.id
_entity.type
_entity.pdbx_description
1 polymer ?
#
loop_
_entity_poly.entity_id
_entity_poly.type
_entity_poly.pdbx_seq_one_letter_code
_entity_poly.pdbx_strand_id
1 'polypeptide(L)'
;TTEAGLSVARDLVQWADVVTESFSPRAMKSFGLDYPSLTKIKPEIIMLSTCLFGQTGPLSNFAGYGNLAAAITGFYAITGWPDREPA
;
A
#
# COMPACT_ATOMS: atom_id res chain seq x y z
N THR A 1 -11.33 -12.63 -3.47
CA THR A 1 -10.67 -12.69 -4.79
C THR A 1 -10.91 -14.06 -5.38
N THR A 2 -11.22 -14.15 -6.68
CA THR A 2 -11.44 -15.45 -7.35
C THR A 2 -10.11 -16.01 -7.86
N GLU A 3 -10.00 -17.34 -7.99
CA GLU A 3 -8.80 -17.97 -8.56
C GLU A 3 -8.55 -17.52 -10.00
N ALA A 4 -9.61 -17.31 -10.80
CA ALA A 4 -9.49 -16.78 -12.15
C ALA A 4 -8.83 -15.38 -12.15
N GLY A 5 -9.22 -14.50 -11.23
CA GLY A 5 -8.60 -13.18 -11.11
C GLY A 5 -7.15 -13.24 -10.65
N LEU A 6 -6.82 -14.16 -9.73
CA LEU A 6 -5.45 -14.37 -9.30
C LEU A 6 -4.56 -14.95 -10.41
N SER A 7 -5.10 -15.84 -11.25
CA SER A 7 -4.38 -16.35 -12.42
C SER A 7 -3.98 -15.21 -13.35
N VAL A 8 -4.94 -14.36 -13.72
CA VAL A 8 -4.67 -13.19 -14.57
C VAL A 8 -3.62 -12.26 -13.94
N ALA A 9 -3.71 -12.00 -12.64
CA ALA A 9 -2.72 -11.17 -11.96
C ALA A 9 -1.31 -11.79 -12.02
N ARG A 10 -1.18 -13.11 -11.84
CA ARG A 10 0.11 -13.81 -11.93
C ARG A 10 0.67 -13.79 -13.35
N ASP A 11 -0.17 -13.89 -14.38
CA ASP A 11 0.27 -13.78 -15.78
C ASP A 11 0.79 -12.36 -16.07
N LEU A 12 0.12 -11.33 -15.56
CA LEU A 12 0.58 -9.94 -15.67
C LEU A 12 1.93 -9.72 -14.96
N VAL A 13 2.16 -10.36 -13.81
CA VAL A 13 3.44 -10.29 -13.07
C VAL A 13 4.60 -10.83 -13.89
N GLN A 14 4.40 -11.87 -14.71
CA GLN A 14 5.46 -12.41 -15.57
C GLN A 14 5.93 -11.39 -16.62
N TRP A 15 5.01 -10.56 -17.11
CA TRP A 15 5.30 -9.52 -18.09
C TRP A 15 5.85 -8.24 -17.45
N ALA A 16 5.27 -7.80 -16.34
CA ALA A 16 5.57 -6.52 -15.73
C ALA A 16 6.99 -6.46 -15.14
N ASP A 17 7.63 -5.29 -15.20
CA ASP A 17 8.89 -5.02 -14.51
C ASP A 17 8.66 -4.46 -13.10
N VAL A 18 7.55 -3.73 -12.92
CA VAL A 18 7.19 -3.09 -11.66
C VAL A 18 5.74 -3.42 -11.30
N VAL A 19 5.52 -3.86 -10.07
CA VAL A 19 4.19 -3.95 -9.44
C VAL A 19 4.06 -2.86 -8.39
N THR A 20 3.00 -2.06 -8.48
CA THR A 20 2.70 -1.02 -7.48
C THR A 20 1.37 -1.32 -6.82
N GLU A 21 1.29 -1.12 -5.50
CA GLU A 21 0.05 -1.32 -4.75
C GLU A 21 -0.05 -0.39 -3.54
N SER A 22 -1.29 -0.12 -3.13
CA SER A 22 -1.63 0.79 -2.05
C SER A 22 -2.59 0.20 -1.00
N PHE A 23 -2.59 -1.12 -0.85
CA PHE A 23 -3.45 -1.80 0.10
C PHE A 23 -2.93 -1.71 1.54
N SER A 24 -3.83 -1.86 2.51
CA SER A 24 -3.44 -2.07 3.91
C SER A 24 -2.55 -3.30 4.06
N PRO A 25 -1.66 -3.33 5.06
CA PRO A 25 -0.80 -4.49 5.28
C PRO A 25 -1.61 -5.78 5.36
N ARG A 26 -1.00 -6.86 4.85
CA ARG A 26 -1.55 -8.23 4.74
C ARG A 26 -2.48 -8.50 3.55
N ALA A 27 -3.03 -7.49 2.86
CA ALA A 27 -3.94 -7.72 1.74
C ALA A 27 -3.23 -8.47 0.58
N MET A 28 -2.10 -7.96 0.11
CA MET A 28 -1.34 -8.65 -0.95
C MET A 28 -0.85 -10.04 -0.52
N LYS A 29 -0.49 -10.20 0.76
CA LYS A 29 -0.12 -11.51 1.32
C LYS A 29 -1.29 -12.49 1.33
N SER A 30 -2.50 -12.05 1.65
CA SER A 30 -3.70 -12.92 1.62
C SER A 30 -4.09 -13.34 0.20
N PHE A 31 -3.68 -12.57 -0.81
CA PHE A 31 -3.83 -12.91 -2.22
C PHE A 31 -2.69 -13.80 -2.77
N GLY A 32 -1.62 -14.01 -1.99
CA GLY A 32 -0.39 -14.66 -2.47
C GLY A 32 0.33 -13.82 -3.53
N LEU A 33 0.22 -12.50 -3.44
CA LEU A 33 0.82 -11.52 -4.36
C LEU A 33 1.76 -10.56 -3.62
N ASP A 34 2.18 -10.87 -2.39
CA ASP A 34 3.22 -10.13 -1.69
C ASP A 34 4.61 -10.35 -2.34
N TYR A 35 5.56 -9.47 -2.05
CA TYR A 35 6.89 -9.49 -2.68
C TYR A 35 7.59 -10.88 -2.65
N PRO A 36 7.62 -11.63 -1.53
CA PRO A 36 8.15 -13.00 -1.51
C PRO A 36 7.41 -13.98 -2.42
N SER A 37 6.12 -13.77 -2.69
CA SER A 37 5.34 -14.60 -3.61
C SER A 37 5.59 -14.20 -5.06
N LEU A 38 5.69 -12.91 -5.37
CA LEU A 38 5.97 -12.43 -6.72
C LEU A 38 7.39 -12.77 -7.20
N THR A 39 8.38 -12.73 -6.31
CA THR A 39 9.77 -13.11 -6.64
C THR A 39 9.93 -14.58 -7.01
N LYS A 40 8.99 -15.45 -6.60
CA LYS A 40 8.92 -16.84 -7.09
C LYS A 40 8.42 -16.95 -8.54
N ILE A 41 7.70 -15.95 -9.02
CA ILE A 41 7.17 -15.88 -10.39
C ILE A 41 8.19 -15.20 -11.31
N LYS A 42 8.68 -14.00 -10.92
CA LYS A 42 9.71 -13.24 -11.64
C LYS A 42 10.75 -12.72 -10.64
N PRO A 43 11.95 -13.34 -10.55
CA PRO A 43 12.98 -12.96 -9.58
C PRO A 43 13.48 -11.51 -9.72
N GLU A 44 13.38 -10.93 -10.92
CA GLU A 44 13.82 -9.56 -11.23
C GLU A 44 12.74 -8.49 -10.96
N ILE A 45 11.57 -8.89 -10.45
CA ILE A 45 10.45 -7.95 -10.25
C ILE A 45 10.77 -6.88 -9.20
N ILE A 46 10.36 -5.64 -9.48
CA ILE A 46 10.38 -4.56 -8.51
C ILE A 46 8.97 -4.38 -7.94
N MET A 47 8.84 -4.30 -6.61
CA MET A 47 7.55 -4.02 -5.97
C MET A 47 7.62 -2.71 -5.17
N LEU A 48 6.68 -1.80 -5.47
CA LEU A 48 6.43 -0.60 -4.66
C LEU A 48 5.14 -0.79 -3.87
N SER A 49 5.26 -0.80 -2.55
CA SER A 49 4.13 -0.89 -1.63
C SER A 49 3.98 0.43 -0.88
N THR A 50 2.76 0.98 -0.86
CA THR A 50 2.46 2.23 -0.16
C THR A 50 1.28 2.03 0.79
N CYS A 51 1.42 2.39 2.05
CA CYS A 51 0.30 2.48 2.98
C CYS A 51 0.64 3.48 4.09
N LEU A 52 -0.37 3.97 4.79
CA LEU A 52 -0.28 5.14 5.67
C LEU A 52 0.91 5.09 6.65
N PHE A 53 1.08 3.99 7.37
CA PHE A 53 2.14 3.79 8.36
C PHE A 53 3.20 2.76 7.95
N GLY A 54 3.20 2.36 6.67
CA GLY A 54 4.11 1.33 6.15
C GLY A 54 3.69 -0.11 6.47
N GLN A 55 4.37 -1.06 5.83
CA GLN A 55 4.08 -2.49 5.92
C GLN A 55 4.53 -3.13 7.25
N THR A 56 5.30 -2.41 8.07
CA THR A 56 5.92 -2.89 9.31
C THR A 56 5.79 -1.85 10.43
N GLY A 57 6.13 -2.24 11.66
CA GLY A 57 6.05 -1.37 12.82
C GLY A 57 4.71 -1.42 13.56
N PRO A 58 4.63 -0.77 14.73
CA PRO A 58 3.49 -0.91 15.66
C PRO A 58 2.18 -0.34 15.11
N LEU A 59 2.25 0.62 14.19
CA LEU A 59 1.09 1.28 13.60
C LEU A 59 0.73 0.75 12.20
N SER A 60 1.39 -0.30 11.72
CA SER A 60 1.15 -0.87 10.38
C SER A 60 -0.30 -1.26 10.13
N ASN A 61 -1.04 -1.71 11.14
CA ASN A 61 -2.45 -2.09 10.98
C ASN A 61 -3.41 -0.89 10.99
N PHE A 62 -2.92 0.33 11.19
CA PHE A 62 -3.73 1.54 11.15
C PHE A 62 -4.00 1.93 9.70
N ALA A 63 -5.24 1.71 9.25
CA ALA A 63 -5.68 2.06 7.91
C ALA A 63 -6.02 3.56 7.81
N GLY A 64 -5.70 4.16 6.67
CA GLY A 64 -6.11 5.52 6.39
C GLY A 64 -5.61 6.01 5.05
N TYR A 65 -6.07 7.20 4.69
CA TYR A 65 -5.78 7.87 3.43
C TYR A 65 -4.99 9.16 3.68
N GLY A 66 -4.72 9.93 2.62
CA GLY A 66 -3.87 11.12 2.69
C GLY A 66 -4.32 12.18 3.69
N ASN A 67 -5.63 12.33 3.93
CA ASN A 67 -6.15 13.26 4.93
C ASN A 67 -5.76 12.87 6.37
N LEU A 68 -5.84 11.58 6.71
CA LEU A 68 -5.35 11.09 8.00
C LEU A 68 -3.82 11.26 8.09
N ALA A 69 -3.08 11.00 7.01
CA ALA A 69 -1.64 11.24 6.97
C ALA A 69 -1.31 12.70 7.30
N ALA A 70 -1.99 13.64 6.67
CA ALA A 70 -1.82 15.07 6.88
C ALA A 70 -2.17 15.48 8.33
N ALA A 71 -3.26 14.96 8.88
CA ALA A 71 -3.64 15.20 10.27
C ALA A 71 -2.58 14.67 11.25
N ILE A 72 -2.18 13.41 11.09
CA ILE A 72 -1.22 12.72 11.99
C ILE A 72 0.16 13.38 11.95
N THR A 73 0.60 13.83 10.78
CA THR A 73 1.91 14.48 10.60
C THR A 73 1.90 15.97 10.93
N GLY A 74 0.76 16.52 11.37
CA GLY A 74 0.64 17.90 11.83
C GLY A 74 0.47 18.93 10.71
N PHE A 75 0.29 18.53 9.45
CA PHE A 75 0.07 19.46 8.35
C PHE A 75 -1.16 20.34 8.58
N TYR A 76 -2.24 19.77 9.12
CA TYR A 76 -3.45 20.54 9.43
C TYR A 76 -3.27 21.52 10.58
N ALA A 77 -2.30 21.30 11.47
CA ALA A 77 -2.00 22.24 12.56
C ALA A 77 -1.26 23.50 12.07
N ILE A 78 -0.55 23.42 10.95
CA ILE A 78 0.24 24.54 10.39
C ILE A 78 -0.40 25.17 9.15
N THR A 79 -1.57 24.69 8.74
CA THR A 79 -2.32 25.19 7.58
C THR A 79 -3.69 25.69 8.00
N GLY A 80 -4.23 26.69 7.29
CA GLY A 80 -5.51 27.31 7.62
C GLY A 80 -5.35 28.69 8.27
N TRP A 81 -6.43 29.17 8.88
CA TRP A 81 -6.49 30.49 9.48
C TRP A 81 -6.38 30.39 11.02
N PRO A 82 -5.63 31.27 11.70
CA PRO A 82 -5.41 31.17 13.15
C PRO A 82 -6.68 31.27 14.01
N ASP A 83 -7.75 31.84 13.46
CA ASP A 83 -9.05 32.05 14.11
C ASP A 83 -10.07 30.93 13.78
N ARG A 84 -9.65 29.85 13.12
CA ARG A 84 -10.50 28.74 12.72
C ARG A 84 -9.92 27.41 13.19
N GLU A 85 -10.79 26.40 13.22
CA GLU A 85 -10.36 25.02 13.42
C GLU A 85 -9.37 24.58 12.32
N PRO A 86 -8.49 23.60 12.62
CA PRO A 86 -7.60 22.99 11.64
C PRO A 86 -8.36 22.50 10.39
N ALA A 87 -7.73 22.69 9.23
CA ALA A 87 -8.30 22.39 7.91
C ALA A 87 -8.56 20.89 7.67
#